data_AF-A0A9P8MY60-F1
#
_entry.id   AF-A0A9P8MY60-F1
#
_cell.length_a   1.000
_cell.length_b   1.000
_cell.length_c   1.000
_cell.angle_alpha   90.00
_cell.angle_beta   90.00
_cell.angle_gamma   90.00
#
_symmetry.space_group_name_H-M   'P 1'
#
loop_
_entity.id
_entity.type
_entity.pdbx_description
1 polymer ?
#
loop_
_entity_poly.entity_id
_entity_poly.type
_entity_poly.pdbx_seq_one_letter_code
_entity_poly.pdbx_strand_id
1 'polypeptide(L)'
;MESMPRITKSGLQRSTSETEFVYTKLKTIIGSYVLLDLTFILTEKDPYFAVGPDHSQQLLLSFQGLRPWLLFGGLWMHSSTFGSLSQILDRGLSGWWGAFWHQTFRVPFLAPATFLIREGYIEAGTPAAEAMSLLVSFLQSGLLHASGSLSSVANTKPWQPLQFFLLQAVGIVIQRAAGELLRPRLPPLPERLRRGANLVFTVLWLHLTVMLYFDDVASTGLWVKQAVPVSCFEDLGCGLLRIIGGGRMAITLPGGRPYLLR
;
A
#
# COMPACT_ATOMS: atom_id res chain seq x y z
N MET A 1 18.50 -34.93 25.92
CA MET A 1 17.62 -33.99 25.18
C MET A 1 18.39 -32.69 25.02
N GLU A 2 18.87 -32.39 23.81
CA GLU A 2 19.46 -31.08 23.51
C GLU A 2 18.37 -30.01 23.67
N SER A 3 18.66 -28.97 24.44
CA SER A 3 17.73 -27.87 24.65
C SER A 3 17.51 -27.12 23.34
N MET A 4 16.24 -26.83 23.04
CA MET A 4 15.85 -26.19 21.78
C MET A 4 16.57 -24.82 21.64
N PRO A 5 17.36 -24.61 20.57
CA PRO A 5 18.27 -23.46 20.47
C PRO A 5 17.51 -22.13 20.49
N ARG A 6 18.09 -21.12 21.14
CA ARG A 6 17.49 -19.78 21.28
C ARG A 6 17.45 -18.99 19.98
N ILE A 7 18.38 -19.28 19.07
CA ILE A 7 18.50 -18.66 17.75
C ILE A 7 18.60 -19.81 16.74
N THR A 8 17.70 -19.86 15.76
CA THR A 8 17.79 -20.86 14.69
C THR A 8 18.94 -20.52 13.75
N LYS A 9 19.37 -21.49 12.93
CA LYS A 9 20.35 -21.26 11.85
C LYS A 9 19.91 -20.20 10.83
N SER A 10 18.62 -19.86 10.80
CA SER A 10 18.04 -18.80 9.97
C SER A 10 17.91 -17.46 10.71
N GLY A 11 18.49 -17.32 11.91
CA GLY A 11 18.47 -16.09 12.71
C GLY A 11 17.21 -15.86 13.54
N LEU A 12 16.33 -16.86 13.67
CA LEU A 12 15.08 -16.70 14.40
C LEU A 12 15.32 -16.75 15.92
N GLN A 13 15.16 -15.61 16.58
CA GLN A 13 15.34 -15.50 18.03
C GLN A 13 14.00 -15.69 18.74
N ARG A 14 13.90 -16.69 19.62
CA ARG A 14 12.67 -16.93 20.42
C ARG A 14 12.72 -16.16 21.73
N SER A 15 11.60 -15.54 22.11
CA SER A 15 11.43 -15.00 23.46
C SER A 15 11.53 -16.13 24.48
N THR A 16 12.28 -15.89 25.54
CA THR A 16 12.55 -16.89 26.58
C THR A 16 11.64 -16.73 27.80
N SER A 17 10.89 -15.63 27.86
CA SER A 17 9.83 -15.37 28.84
C SER A 17 8.64 -14.65 28.19
N GLU A 18 7.48 -14.75 28.82
CA GLU A 18 6.28 -14.00 28.42
C GLU A 18 6.52 -12.48 28.50
N THR A 19 7.27 -12.02 29.51
CA THR A 19 7.62 -10.61 29.67
C THR A 19 8.48 -10.09 28.51
N GLU A 20 9.45 -10.88 28.05
CA GLU A 20 10.29 -10.54 26.89
C GLU A 20 9.47 -10.49 25.60
N PHE A 21 8.54 -11.43 25.43
CA PHE A 21 7.59 -11.44 24.31
C PHE A 21 6.70 -10.19 24.33
N VAL A 22 6.04 -9.92 25.46
CA VAL A 22 5.16 -8.76 25.64
C VAL A 22 5.94 -7.48 25.39
N TYR A 23 7.10 -7.29 26.01
CA TYR A 23 7.90 -6.07 25.85
C TYR A 23 8.36 -5.83 24.40
N THR A 24 8.79 -6.88 23.70
CA THR A 24 9.18 -6.80 22.29
C THR A 24 7.99 -6.41 21.41
N LYS A 25 6.82 -6.98 21.67
CA LYS A 25 5.59 -6.64 20.95
C LYS A 25 5.06 -5.26 21.30
N LEU A 26 5.06 -4.88 22.58
CA LEU A 26 4.62 -3.56 23.04
C LEU A 26 5.46 -2.45 22.41
N LYS A 27 6.79 -2.59 22.39
CA LYS A 27 7.68 -1.64 21.71
C LYS A 27 7.34 -1.46 20.24
N THR A 28 7.07 -2.56 19.56
CA THR A 28 6.75 -2.55 18.12
C THR A 28 5.38 -1.93 17.85
N ILE A 29 4.38 -2.26 18.68
CA ILE A 29 3.04 -1.69 18.63
C ILE A 29 3.10 -0.18 18.92
N ILE A 30 3.81 0.23 19.97
CA ILE A 30 3.97 1.64 20.32
C ILE A 30 4.68 2.39 19.19
N GLY A 31 5.75 1.84 18.62
CA GLY A 31 6.45 2.46 17.48
C GLY A 31 5.56 2.61 16.25
N SER A 32 4.80 1.57 15.91
CA SER A 32 3.84 1.58 14.78
C SER A 32 2.69 2.55 15.03
N TYR A 33 2.19 2.61 16.26
CA TYR A 33 1.16 3.53 16.70
C TYR A 33 1.63 4.97 16.59
N VAL A 34 2.82 5.31 17.10
CA VAL A 34 3.38 6.68 16.99
C VAL A 34 3.57 7.10 15.54
N LEU A 35 4.03 6.19 14.67
CA LEU A 35 4.18 6.49 13.24
C LEU A 35 2.82 6.79 12.57
N LEU A 36 1.81 5.97 12.88
CA LEU A 36 0.44 6.16 12.42
C LEU A 36 -0.17 7.45 12.96
N ASP A 37 -0.01 7.70 14.26
CA ASP A 37 -0.52 8.88 14.97
C ASP A 37 0.12 10.17 14.45
N LEU A 38 1.43 10.19 14.23
CA LEU A 38 2.11 11.32 13.60
C LEU A 38 1.58 11.58 12.18
N THR A 39 1.39 10.53 11.39
CA THR A 39 0.81 10.67 10.04
C THR A 39 -0.61 11.22 10.12
N PHE A 40 -1.40 10.77 11.08
CA PHE A 40 -2.78 11.20 11.26
C PHE A 40 -2.88 12.63 11.79
N ILE A 41 -2.08 13.00 12.80
CA ILE A 41 -2.04 14.36 13.37
C ILE A 41 -1.63 15.39 12.32
N LEU A 42 -0.63 15.08 11.48
CA LEU A 42 -0.22 15.95 10.37
C LEU A 42 -1.34 16.18 9.35
N THR A 43 -2.31 15.27 9.27
CA THR A 43 -3.48 15.39 8.38
C THR A 43 -4.69 16.01 9.02
N GLU A 44 -4.91 15.70 10.30
CA GLU A 44 -6.09 16.11 11.06
C GLU A 44 -6.08 17.61 11.36
N LYS A 45 -4.88 18.18 11.56
CA LYS A 45 -4.72 19.59 11.92
C LYS A 45 -4.72 20.54 10.73
N ASP A 46 -4.74 20.05 9.50
CA ASP A 46 -4.86 20.91 8.32
C ASP A 46 -6.32 20.95 7.83
N PRO A 47 -7.02 22.11 7.94
CA PRO A 47 -8.37 22.28 7.43
C PRO A 47 -8.51 21.98 5.93
N TYR A 48 -7.40 22.11 5.18
CA TYR A 48 -7.33 21.75 3.76
C TYR A 48 -7.64 20.27 3.53
N PHE A 49 -7.20 19.38 4.43
CA PHE A 49 -7.36 17.93 4.27
C PHE A 49 -8.68 17.41 4.83
N ALA A 50 -9.29 18.10 5.81
CA ALA A 50 -10.61 17.74 6.34
C ALA A 50 -11.77 18.21 5.45
N VAL A 51 -11.63 19.35 4.76
CA VAL A 51 -12.75 20.05 4.10
C VAL A 51 -12.52 20.25 2.59
N GLY A 52 -11.29 20.01 2.11
CA GLY A 52 -10.91 20.24 0.71
C GLY A 52 -10.60 21.72 0.40
N PRO A 53 -10.00 21.97 -0.78
CA PRO A 53 -9.53 23.31 -1.18
C PRO A 53 -10.66 24.36 -1.27
N ASP A 54 -11.86 23.94 -1.67
CA ASP A 54 -12.94 24.86 -2.07
C ASP A 54 -13.86 25.30 -0.91
N HIS A 55 -13.81 24.62 0.24
CA HIS A 55 -14.82 24.80 1.31
C HIS A 55 -14.21 25.08 2.70
N SER A 56 -12.89 25.27 2.77
CA SER A 56 -12.13 25.35 4.02
C SER A 56 -12.63 26.42 5.01
N GLN A 57 -13.14 27.56 4.54
CA GLN A 57 -13.53 28.65 5.45
C GLN A 57 -15.02 28.67 5.84
N GLN A 58 -15.94 28.24 4.96
CA GLN A 58 -17.38 28.37 5.22
C GLN A 58 -17.91 27.32 6.21
N LEU A 59 -17.46 26.07 6.13
CA LEU A 59 -17.90 25.00 7.03
C LEU A 59 -17.24 25.08 8.41
N LEU A 60 -15.99 25.55 8.50
CA LEU A 60 -15.30 25.77 9.76
C LEU A 60 -16.06 26.73 10.68
N LEU A 61 -16.73 27.74 10.12
CA LEU A 61 -17.60 28.67 10.85
C LEU A 61 -18.94 28.04 11.26
N SER A 62 -19.53 27.19 10.42
CA SER A 62 -20.80 26.49 10.72
C SER A 62 -20.66 25.42 11.81
N PHE A 63 -19.45 24.94 12.07
CA PHE A 63 -19.16 23.88 13.03
C PHE A 63 -18.39 24.35 14.27
N GLN A 64 -18.22 25.66 14.46
CA GLN A 64 -17.68 26.23 15.71
C GLN A 64 -18.59 25.84 16.89
N GLY A 65 -18.18 24.82 17.65
CA GLY A 65 -18.89 24.33 18.84
C GLY A 65 -19.22 22.84 18.82
N LEU A 66 -19.06 22.14 17.70
CA LEU A 66 -19.22 20.69 17.65
C LEU A 66 -17.95 19.98 18.12
N ARG A 67 -18.13 18.91 18.89
CA ARG A 67 -17.03 18.09 19.40
C ARG A 67 -16.27 17.44 18.22
N PRO A 68 -14.93 17.37 18.23
CA PRO A 68 -14.14 16.86 17.10
C PRO A 68 -14.59 15.49 16.55
N TRP A 69 -14.97 14.55 17.43
CA TRP A 69 -15.51 13.23 17.04
C TRP A 69 -16.86 13.24 16.33
N LEU A 70 -17.67 14.29 16.46
CA LEU A 70 -18.90 14.45 15.67
C LEU A 70 -18.62 14.98 14.27
N LEU A 71 -17.49 15.68 14.08
CA LEU A 71 -17.03 16.06 12.75
C LEU A 71 -16.59 14.79 12.00
N PHE A 72 -15.75 13.94 12.60
CA PHE A 72 -15.23 12.69 11.98
C PHE A 72 -16.28 11.66 11.50
N GLY A 73 -17.58 11.86 11.77
CA GLY A 73 -18.68 11.00 11.29
C GLY A 73 -19.39 11.50 10.01
N GLY A 74 -18.99 12.64 9.45
CA GLY A 74 -19.60 13.17 8.23
C GLY A 74 -19.31 12.29 7.00
N LEU A 75 -20.36 11.77 6.34
CA LEU A 75 -20.25 10.91 5.16
C LEU A 75 -19.38 11.50 4.03
N TRP A 76 -19.30 12.83 3.94
CA TRP A 76 -18.51 13.56 2.94
C TRP A 76 -16.98 13.49 3.17
N MET A 77 -16.52 13.10 4.36
CA MET A 77 -15.08 12.95 4.64
C MET A 77 -14.52 11.57 4.31
N HIS A 78 -15.40 10.59 4.06
CA HIS A 78 -14.96 9.26 3.65
C HIS A 78 -14.72 9.25 2.14
N SER A 79 -13.45 9.23 1.75
CA SER A 79 -13.07 9.01 0.36
C SER A 79 -13.46 7.59 -0.08
N SER A 80 -13.80 7.45 -1.36
CA SER A 80 -14.01 6.14 -1.97
C SER A 80 -12.72 5.30 -1.85
N THR A 81 -12.82 3.99 -1.67
CA THR A 81 -11.62 3.13 -1.62
C THR A 81 -10.89 3.13 -2.96
N PHE A 82 -11.65 3.19 -4.06
CA PHE A 82 -11.15 3.24 -5.42
C PHE A 82 -11.64 4.47 -6.18
N GLY A 83 -10.80 4.98 -7.08
CA GLY A 83 -11.17 5.97 -8.07
C GLY A 83 -11.56 5.34 -9.41
N SER A 84 -11.55 6.16 -10.48
CA SER A 84 -11.90 5.69 -11.82
C SER A 84 -10.79 4.87 -12.47
N LEU A 85 -11.14 3.74 -13.09
CA LEU A 85 -10.23 2.95 -13.94
C LEU A 85 -9.65 3.76 -15.11
N SER A 86 -10.36 4.79 -15.58
CA SER A 86 -9.87 5.67 -16.64
C SER A 86 -8.55 6.35 -16.26
N GLN A 87 -8.27 6.56 -14.97
CA GLN A 87 -7.01 7.12 -14.51
C GLN A 87 -5.82 6.22 -14.84
N ILE A 88 -5.98 4.90 -14.76
CA ILE A 88 -4.95 3.94 -15.15
C ILE A 88 -4.73 4.00 -16.66
N LEU A 89 -5.83 4.02 -17.43
CA LEU A 89 -5.74 4.09 -18.88
C LEU A 89 -5.07 5.39 -19.34
N ASP A 90 -5.38 6.52 -18.72
CA ASP A 90 -4.87 7.81 -19.16
C ASP A 90 -3.48 8.16 -18.62
N ARG A 91 -3.14 7.71 -17.40
CA ARG A 91 -1.92 8.12 -16.68
C ARG A 91 -1.01 6.94 -16.27
N GLY A 92 -1.38 5.70 -16.61
CA GLY A 92 -0.59 4.51 -16.31
C GLY A 92 -0.41 4.28 -14.81
N LEU A 93 0.82 3.95 -14.42
CA LEU A 93 1.18 3.60 -13.04
C LEU A 93 0.99 4.79 -12.09
N SER A 94 1.22 6.02 -12.58
CA SER A 94 0.94 7.23 -11.79
C SER A 94 -0.57 7.39 -11.52
N GLY A 95 -1.41 6.99 -12.46
CA GLY A 95 -2.87 6.97 -12.32
C GLY A 95 -3.35 5.86 -11.37
N TRP A 96 -2.72 4.68 -11.44
CA TRP A 96 -2.97 3.59 -10.50
C TRP A 96 -2.80 4.06 -9.07
N TRP A 97 -1.64 4.59 -8.70
CA TRP A 97 -1.36 4.98 -7.30
C TRP A 97 -1.96 6.33 -6.91
N GLY A 98 -1.92 7.31 -7.81
CA GLY A 98 -2.31 8.69 -7.51
C GLY A 98 -3.81 8.96 -7.59
N ALA A 99 -4.60 8.10 -8.24
CA ALA A 99 -6.01 8.41 -8.50
C ALA A 99 -6.98 7.21 -8.62
N PHE A 100 -6.48 5.97 -8.56
CA PHE A 100 -7.34 4.77 -8.63
C PHE A 100 -7.27 3.93 -7.35
N TRP A 101 -6.10 3.49 -6.92
CA TRP A 101 -5.90 2.56 -5.81
C TRP A 101 -5.96 3.27 -4.45
N HIS A 102 -6.56 2.63 -3.45
CA HIS A 102 -6.56 3.02 -2.03
C HIS A 102 -6.61 4.54 -1.76
N GLN A 103 -7.63 5.24 -2.26
CA GLN A 103 -7.69 6.71 -2.16
C GLN A 103 -7.79 7.22 -0.71
N THR A 104 -8.18 6.37 0.24
CA THR A 104 -8.22 6.67 1.68
C THR A 104 -6.88 7.18 2.23
N PHE A 105 -5.76 6.73 1.69
CA PHE A 105 -4.42 7.14 2.16
C PHE A 105 -3.78 8.25 1.32
N ARG A 106 -4.39 8.63 0.19
CA ARG A 106 -3.80 9.58 -0.76
C ARG A 106 -3.53 10.93 -0.11
N VAL A 107 -4.54 11.49 0.54
CA VAL A 107 -4.44 12.80 1.18
C VAL A 107 -3.40 12.75 2.31
N PRO A 108 -3.44 11.77 3.23
CA PRO A 108 -2.43 11.64 4.26
C PRO A 108 -0.99 11.54 3.79
N PHE A 109 -0.74 10.79 2.73
CA PHE A 109 0.61 10.55 2.24
C PHE A 109 1.14 11.69 1.39
N LEU A 110 0.28 12.56 0.86
CA LEU A 110 0.70 13.78 0.16
C LEU A 110 0.92 14.96 1.11
N ALA A 111 0.29 14.95 2.29
CA ALA A 111 0.25 16.09 3.19
C ALA A 111 1.63 16.69 3.53
N PRO A 112 2.67 15.92 3.90
CA PRO A 112 3.96 16.52 4.25
C PRO A 112 4.64 17.21 3.06
N ALA A 113 4.54 16.63 1.86
CA ALA A 113 5.08 17.27 0.66
C ALA A 113 4.32 18.55 0.29
N THR A 114 2.99 18.53 0.40
CA THR A 114 2.14 19.71 0.18
C THR A 114 2.48 20.83 1.17
N PHE A 115 2.72 20.50 2.44
CA PHE A 115 3.15 21.47 3.44
C PHE A 115 4.48 22.14 3.04
N LEU A 116 5.48 21.36 2.63
CA LEU A 116 6.77 21.91 2.21
C LEU A 116 6.65 22.84 1.00
N ILE A 117 5.77 22.51 0.05
CA ILE A 117 5.52 23.34 -1.13
C ILE A 117 4.77 24.63 -0.74
N ARG A 118 3.74 24.50 0.10
CA ARG A 118 2.91 25.63 0.53
C ARG A 118 3.69 26.67 1.33
N GLU A 119 4.56 26.23 2.23
CA GLU A 119 5.39 27.12 3.05
C GLU A 119 6.60 27.67 2.29
N GLY A 120 6.75 27.33 1.00
CA GLY A 120 7.82 27.85 0.15
C GLY A 120 9.20 27.21 0.39
N TYR A 121 9.28 26.12 1.17
CA TYR A 121 10.52 25.35 1.32
C TYR A 121 10.91 24.62 0.03
N ILE A 122 9.92 24.32 -0.82
CA ILE A 122 10.13 23.76 -2.16
C ILE A 122 9.26 24.54 -3.15
N GLU A 123 9.86 24.97 -4.26
CA GLU A 123 9.14 25.72 -5.30
C GLU A 123 8.09 24.85 -6.00
N ALA A 124 6.84 25.30 -6.00
CA ALA A 124 5.71 24.60 -6.61
C ALA A 124 5.89 24.43 -8.13
N GLY A 125 5.41 23.31 -8.68
CA GLY A 125 5.46 23.04 -10.13
C GLY A 125 6.85 22.65 -10.66
N THR A 126 7.86 22.57 -9.80
CA THR A 126 9.19 22.08 -10.18
C THR A 126 9.26 20.55 -10.17
N PRO A 127 10.17 19.94 -10.95
CA PRO A 127 10.44 18.50 -10.86
C PRO A 127 10.85 18.04 -9.45
N ALA A 128 11.48 18.93 -8.67
CA ALA A 128 11.85 18.67 -7.29
C ALA A 128 10.62 18.51 -6.39
N ALA A 129 9.60 19.37 -6.54
CA ALA A 129 8.33 19.25 -5.83
C ALA A 129 7.59 17.94 -6.17
N GLU A 130 7.58 17.55 -7.44
CA GLU A 130 6.98 16.29 -7.88
C GLU A 130 7.73 15.08 -7.32
N ALA A 131 9.06 15.09 -7.37
CA ALA A 131 9.90 14.03 -6.82
C ALA A 131 9.74 13.91 -5.31
N MET A 132 9.69 15.03 -4.58
CA MET A 132 9.43 15.04 -3.14
C MET A 132 8.07 14.43 -2.81
N SER A 133 7.03 14.82 -3.55
CA SER A 133 5.67 14.29 -3.36
C SER A 133 5.64 12.78 -3.57
N LEU A 134 6.26 12.28 -4.64
CA LEU A 134 6.36 10.84 -4.90
C LEU A 134 7.13 10.12 -3.79
N LEU A 135 8.32 10.60 -3.44
CA LEU A 135 9.20 9.95 -2.48
C LEU A 135 8.55 9.87 -1.08
N VAL A 136 8.03 11.00 -0.59
CA VAL A 136 7.38 11.08 0.72
C VAL A 136 6.17 10.16 0.77
N SER A 137 5.30 10.21 -0.25
CA SER A 137 4.09 9.38 -0.26
C SER A 137 4.38 7.89 -0.28
N PHE A 138 5.31 7.43 -1.14
CA PHE A 138 5.65 6.02 -1.21
C PHE A 138 6.49 5.54 -0.02
N LEU A 139 7.32 6.41 0.57
CA LEU A 139 8.02 6.12 1.81
C LEU A 139 7.04 5.93 2.96
N GLN A 140 6.09 6.84 3.16
CA GLN A 140 5.06 6.71 4.19
C GLN A 140 4.22 5.44 4.00
N SER A 141 3.81 5.15 2.76
CA SER A 141 3.11 3.91 2.44
C SER A 141 3.94 2.68 2.78
N GLY A 142 5.22 2.66 2.39
CA GLY A 142 6.14 1.55 2.67
C GLY A 142 6.36 1.33 4.15
N LEU A 143 6.59 2.39 4.93
CA LEU A 143 6.78 2.32 6.37
C LEU A 143 5.50 1.85 7.09
N LEU A 144 4.33 2.31 6.65
CA LEU A 144 3.06 1.83 7.18
C LEU A 144 2.91 0.33 7.02
N HIS A 145 3.17 -0.21 5.83
CA HIS A 145 3.05 -1.64 5.58
C HIS A 145 4.15 -2.44 6.30
N ALA A 146 5.39 -1.94 6.33
CA ALA A 146 6.49 -2.53 7.10
C ALA A 146 6.17 -2.63 8.60
N SER A 147 5.43 -1.67 9.15
CA SER A 147 4.96 -1.70 10.55
C SER A 147 3.99 -2.86 10.82
N GLY A 148 3.13 -3.19 9.85
CA GLY A 148 2.28 -4.38 9.89
C GLY A 148 3.09 -5.67 9.91
N SER A 149 4.16 -5.73 9.11
CA SER A 149 5.09 -6.86 9.09
C SER A 149 5.84 -7.02 10.42
N LEU A 150 6.35 -5.91 10.97
CA LEU A 150 7.08 -5.88 12.24
C LEU A 150 6.21 -6.32 13.43
N SER A 151 4.95 -5.88 13.44
CA SER A 151 4.00 -6.22 14.51
C SER A 151 3.47 -7.64 14.43
N SER A 152 3.64 -8.33 13.29
CA SER A 152 3.27 -9.74 13.14
C SER A 152 4.05 -10.66 14.07
N VAL A 153 3.44 -11.79 14.46
CA VAL A 153 4.09 -12.83 15.27
C VAL A 153 5.07 -13.66 14.44
N ALA A 154 4.83 -13.76 13.12
CA ALA A 154 5.66 -14.53 12.22
C ALA A 154 6.98 -13.83 11.88
N ASN A 155 7.94 -14.59 11.35
CA ASN A 155 9.19 -14.04 10.84
C ASN A 155 8.96 -13.41 9.46
N THR A 156 8.75 -12.11 9.47
CA THR A 156 8.49 -11.30 8.28
C THR A 156 9.77 -10.63 7.79
N LYS A 157 9.71 -9.98 6.62
CA LYS A 157 10.78 -9.20 6.04
C LYS A 157 10.27 -7.78 5.83
N PRO A 158 10.25 -6.93 6.86
CA PRO A 158 9.62 -5.61 6.82
C PRO A 158 10.23 -4.65 5.79
N TRP A 159 11.44 -4.94 5.29
CA TRP A 159 12.03 -4.20 4.18
C TRP A 159 11.37 -4.52 2.82
N GLN A 160 10.71 -5.67 2.63
CA GLN A 160 10.12 -6.02 1.34
C GLN A 160 8.89 -5.17 0.99
N PRO A 161 7.93 -4.89 1.89
CA PRO A 161 6.87 -3.92 1.61
C PRO A 161 7.43 -2.53 1.32
N LEU A 162 8.42 -2.07 2.10
CA LEU A 162 9.08 -0.79 1.86
C LEU A 162 9.72 -0.72 0.47
N GLN A 163 10.45 -1.76 0.08
CA GLN A 163 11.02 -1.90 -1.26
C GLN A 163 9.94 -1.89 -2.35
N PHE A 164 8.85 -2.64 -2.17
CA PHE A 164 7.74 -2.68 -3.11
C PHE A 164 7.17 -1.28 -3.39
N PHE A 165 6.89 -0.50 -2.34
CA PHE A 165 6.31 0.83 -2.50
C PHE A 165 7.31 1.83 -3.09
N LEU A 166 8.58 1.82 -2.68
CA LEU A 166 9.60 2.68 -3.27
C LEU A 166 9.84 2.37 -4.76
N LEU A 167 9.74 1.09 -5.16
CA LEU A 167 9.82 0.71 -6.57
C LEU A 167 8.66 1.28 -7.41
N GLN A 168 7.51 1.62 -6.82
CA GLN A 168 6.43 2.26 -7.57
C GLN A 168 6.79 3.69 -7.99
N ALA A 169 7.49 4.44 -7.12
CA ALA A 169 8.04 5.75 -7.49
C ALA A 169 9.02 5.62 -8.66
N VAL A 170 9.90 4.62 -8.62
CA VAL A 170 10.85 4.32 -9.70
C VAL A 170 10.10 3.96 -10.99
N GLY A 171 9.07 3.11 -10.92
CA GLY A 171 8.26 2.74 -12.08
C GLY A 171 7.57 3.92 -12.73
N ILE A 172 7.07 4.88 -11.93
CA ILE A 172 6.45 6.11 -12.43
C ILE A 172 7.48 6.96 -13.16
N VAL A 173 8.68 7.14 -12.60
CA VAL A 173 9.77 7.89 -13.23
C VAL A 173 10.20 7.22 -14.54
N ILE A 174 10.34 5.89 -14.56
CA ILE A 174 10.68 5.13 -15.78
C ILE A 174 9.59 5.30 -16.84
N GLN A 175 8.31 5.16 -16.48
CA GLN A 175 7.21 5.32 -17.44
C GLN A 175 7.19 6.72 -18.04
N ARG A 176 7.41 7.75 -17.21
CA ARG A 176 7.49 9.14 -17.65
C ARG A 176 8.67 9.37 -18.59
N ALA A 177 9.87 8.97 -18.18
CA ALA A 177 11.09 9.13 -18.98
C ALA A 177 10.99 8.40 -20.32
N ALA A 178 10.41 7.19 -20.34
CA ALA A 178 10.13 6.47 -21.57
C ALA A 178 9.15 7.24 -22.48
N GLY A 179 8.10 7.83 -21.90
CA GLY A 179 7.17 8.69 -22.64
C GLY A 179 7.84 9.93 -23.24
N GLU A 180 8.66 10.63 -22.46
CA GLU A 180 9.41 11.82 -22.90
C GLU A 180 10.46 11.47 -23.98
N LEU A 181 11.09 10.29 -23.89
CA LEU A 181 12.07 9.83 -24.87
C LEU A 181 11.41 9.35 -26.17
N LEU A 182 10.27 8.66 -26.09
CA LEU A 182 9.62 8.06 -27.26
C LEU A 182 8.74 9.05 -28.03
N ARG A 183 8.11 10.01 -27.33
CA ARG A 183 7.15 10.96 -27.93
C ARG A 183 7.71 11.76 -29.13
N PRO A 184 8.97 12.26 -29.11
CA PRO A 184 9.54 12.95 -30.27
C PRO A 184 9.89 12.02 -31.44
N ARG A 185 9.99 10.71 -31.19
CA ARG A 185 10.47 9.70 -32.16
C ARG A 185 9.35 8.94 -32.86
N LEU A 186 8.12 9.03 -32.34
CA LEU A 186 6.97 8.29 -32.83
C LEU A 186 5.91 9.26 -33.39
N PRO A 187 5.17 8.86 -34.45
CA PRO A 187 3.99 9.59 -34.85
C PRO A 187 2.95 9.59 -33.70
N PRO A 188 2.01 10.56 -33.68
CA PRO A 188 0.95 10.60 -32.68
C PRO A 188 0.21 9.27 -32.58
N LEU A 189 0.29 8.62 -31.42
CA LEU A 189 -0.35 7.33 -31.19
C LEU A 189 -1.87 7.52 -31.02
N PRO A 190 -2.71 6.66 -31.66
CA PRO A 190 -4.13 6.64 -31.40
C PRO A 190 -4.43 6.45 -29.91
N GLU A 191 -5.52 7.07 -29.42
CA GLU A 191 -5.88 7.07 -28.00
C GLU A 191 -5.94 5.66 -27.39
N ARG A 192 -6.53 4.70 -28.12
CA ARG A 192 -6.64 3.29 -27.69
C ARG A 192 -5.28 2.65 -27.47
N LEU A 193 -4.31 2.93 -28.35
CA LEU A 193 -2.97 2.37 -28.26
C LEU A 193 -2.20 2.97 -27.09
N ARG A 194 -2.30 4.29 -26.89
CA ARG A 194 -1.72 4.97 -25.72
C ARG A 194 -2.29 4.43 -24.41
N ARG A 195 -3.62 4.29 -24.32
CA ARG A 195 -4.30 3.73 -23.15
C ARG A 195 -3.94 2.27 -22.91
N GLY A 196 -3.84 1.48 -23.97
CA GLY A 196 -3.37 0.09 -23.91
C GLY A 196 -1.94 0.00 -23.38
N ALA A 197 -1.01 0.82 -23.89
CA ALA A 197 0.37 0.85 -23.43
C ALA A 197 0.48 1.23 -21.94
N ASN A 198 -0.30 2.23 -21.49
CA ASN A 198 -0.37 2.61 -20.08
C ASN A 198 -0.84 1.46 -19.19
N LEU A 199 -1.92 0.77 -19.60
CA LEU A 199 -2.45 -0.37 -18.86
C LEU A 199 -1.44 -1.52 -18.81
N VAL A 200 -0.86 -1.90 -19.95
CA VAL A 200 0.13 -2.98 -20.06
C VAL A 200 1.33 -2.68 -19.19
N PHE A 201 1.90 -1.48 -19.27
CA PHE A 201 3.03 -1.09 -18.42
C PHE A 201 2.68 -1.21 -16.93
N THR A 202 1.51 -0.68 -16.54
CA THR A 202 1.05 -0.72 -15.14
C THR A 202 0.93 -2.14 -14.63
N VAL A 203 0.24 -3.01 -15.37
CA VAL A 203 0.02 -4.40 -14.98
C VAL A 203 1.34 -5.17 -14.93
N LEU A 204 2.21 -5.00 -15.92
CA LEU A 204 3.52 -5.65 -15.94
C LEU A 204 4.39 -5.20 -14.77
N TRP A 205 4.48 -3.89 -14.51
CA TRP A 205 5.28 -3.36 -13.41
C TRP A 205 4.80 -3.88 -12.06
N LEU A 206 3.48 -3.85 -11.83
CA LEU A 206 2.88 -4.39 -10.62
C LEU A 206 3.15 -5.89 -10.51
N HIS A 207 2.96 -6.66 -11.57
CA HIS A 207 3.21 -8.10 -11.57
C HIS A 207 4.67 -8.44 -11.23
N LEU A 208 5.64 -7.68 -11.75
CA LEU A 208 7.06 -7.90 -11.48
C LEU A 208 7.45 -7.54 -10.04
N THR A 209 6.74 -6.60 -9.40
CA THR A 209 7.10 -6.09 -8.07
C THR A 209 6.26 -6.67 -6.93
N VAL A 210 5.03 -7.13 -7.21
CA VAL A 210 4.04 -7.51 -6.18
C VAL A 210 4.49 -8.67 -5.30
N MET A 211 5.36 -9.57 -5.79
CA MET A 211 5.85 -10.69 -4.98
C MET A 211 6.64 -10.23 -3.75
N LEU A 212 7.30 -9.07 -3.80
CA LEU A 212 7.93 -8.47 -2.63
C LEU A 212 6.90 -8.20 -1.52
N TYR A 213 5.70 -7.76 -1.88
CA TYR A 213 4.62 -7.51 -0.92
C TYR A 213 3.90 -8.80 -0.52
N PHE A 214 3.55 -9.65 -1.50
CA PHE A 214 2.78 -10.87 -1.26
C PHE A 214 3.54 -11.90 -0.44
N ASP A 215 4.85 -12.07 -0.64
CA ASP A 215 5.66 -12.99 0.15
C ASP A 215 5.71 -12.59 1.63
N ASP A 216 5.85 -11.28 1.89
CA ASP A 216 5.86 -10.75 3.25
C ASP A 216 4.49 -10.93 3.91
N VAL A 217 3.41 -10.51 3.25
CA VAL A 217 2.03 -10.73 3.74
C VAL A 217 1.75 -12.22 3.94
N ALA A 218 2.24 -13.09 3.05
CA ALA A 218 2.09 -14.53 3.20
C ALA A 218 2.80 -15.08 4.43
N SER A 219 3.99 -14.58 4.73
CA SER A 219 4.75 -14.98 5.91
C SER A 219 4.00 -14.67 7.21
N THR A 220 3.13 -13.64 7.23
CA THR A 220 2.29 -13.31 8.40
C THR A 220 1.17 -14.32 8.66
N GLY A 221 0.86 -15.20 7.71
CA GLY A 221 -0.30 -16.09 7.76
C GLY A 221 -1.64 -15.43 7.42
N LEU A 222 -1.63 -14.17 6.95
CA LEU A 222 -2.85 -13.44 6.57
C LEU A 222 -3.69 -14.19 5.51
N TRP A 223 -3.05 -14.85 4.54
CA TRP A 223 -3.74 -15.61 3.49
C TRP A 223 -4.38 -16.92 3.96
N VAL A 224 -4.09 -17.37 5.18
CA VAL A 224 -4.69 -18.59 5.75
C VAL A 224 -6.09 -18.30 6.32
N LYS A 225 -6.39 -17.02 6.58
CA LYS A 225 -7.72 -16.61 7.03
C LYS A 225 -8.62 -16.40 5.82
N GLN A 226 -9.86 -16.87 5.93
CA GLN A 226 -10.90 -16.59 4.95
C GLN A 226 -11.07 -15.06 4.85
N ALA A 227 -10.84 -14.52 3.66
CA ALA A 227 -10.86 -13.07 3.45
C ALA A 227 -12.27 -12.47 3.56
N VAL A 228 -13.30 -13.31 3.41
CA VAL A 228 -14.71 -12.93 3.46
C VAL A 228 -15.46 -13.90 4.39
N PRO A 229 -16.53 -13.43 5.07
CA PRO A 229 -17.30 -14.26 6.01
C PRO A 229 -17.99 -15.46 5.34
N VAL A 230 -18.33 -15.36 4.05
CA VAL A 230 -18.96 -16.40 3.24
C VAL A 230 -18.32 -16.37 1.85
N SER A 231 -17.87 -17.51 1.35
CA SER A 231 -17.17 -17.62 0.06
C SER A 231 -17.99 -18.48 -0.91
N CYS A 232 -18.72 -17.82 -1.81
CA CYS A 232 -19.50 -18.53 -2.84
C CYS A 232 -18.63 -19.47 -3.69
N PHE A 233 -17.35 -19.15 -3.91
CA PHE A 233 -16.45 -20.01 -4.69
C PHE A 233 -16.00 -21.24 -3.91
N GLU A 234 -15.87 -21.14 -2.59
CA GLU A 234 -15.57 -22.29 -1.73
C GLU A 234 -16.80 -23.18 -1.59
N ASP A 235 -17.98 -22.57 -1.45
CA ASP A 235 -19.28 -23.25 -1.40
C ASP A 235 -19.60 -23.97 -2.73
N LEU A 236 -19.13 -23.43 -3.86
CA LEU A 236 -19.21 -24.06 -5.19
C LEU A 236 -18.06 -25.05 -5.47
N GLY A 237 -17.13 -25.27 -4.52
CA GLY A 237 -16.01 -26.20 -4.68
C GLY A 237 -14.89 -25.71 -5.62
N CYS A 238 -14.87 -24.43 -5.99
CA CYS A 238 -13.81 -23.79 -6.77
C CYS A 238 -12.62 -23.43 -5.86
N GLY A 239 -11.91 -24.43 -5.35
CA GLY A 239 -10.67 -24.22 -4.59
C GLY A 239 -9.54 -23.68 -5.47
N LEU A 240 -8.93 -22.57 -5.05
CA LEU A 240 -7.77 -21.97 -5.70
C LEU A 240 -6.54 -22.91 -5.61
N LEU A 241 -5.77 -22.97 -6.70
CA LEU A 241 -4.53 -23.72 -6.83
C LEU A 241 -3.59 -23.49 -5.62
N ARG A 242 -3.20 -24.56 -4.92
CA ARG A 242 -2.24 -24.47 -3.80
C ARG A 242 -0.84 -24.80 -4.35
N ILE A 243 0.09 -23.84 -4.29
CA ILE A 243 1.51 -24.13 -4.49
C ILE A 243 1.99 -24.80 -3.20
N ILE A 244 2.25 -26.11 -3.27
CA ILE A 244 2.88 -26.85 -2.18
C ILE A 244 4.39 -26.69 -2.39
N GLY A 245 5.12 -26.36 -1.31
CA GLY A 245 6.57 -26.12 -1.35
C GLY A 245 7.31 -27.18 -2.19
N GLY A 246 8.16 -26.71 -3.10
CA GLY A 246 8.85 -27.54 -4.10
C GLY A 246 8.42 -27.31 -5.56
N GLY A 247 7.61 -26.28 -5.85
CA GLY A 247 7.28 -25.88 -7.23
C GLY A 247 6.23 -26.76 -7.93
N ARG A 248 5.48 -27.60 -7.19
CA ARG A 248 4.42 -28.44 -7.75
C ARG A 248 3.04 -27.85 -7.48
N MET A 249 2.26 -27.69 -8.54
CA MET A 249 0.87 -27.24 -8.50
C MET A 249 -0.04 -28.45 -8.23
N ALA A 250 -0.93 -28.33 -7.23
CA ALA A 250 -1.95 -29.34 -6.95
C ALA A 250 -3.34 -28.72 -6.98
N ILE A 251 -4.27 -29.37 -7.70
CA ILE A 251 -5.70 -29.07 -7.66
C ILE A 251 -6.31 -30.07 -6.67
N THR A 252 -7.01 -29.57 -5.65
CA THR A 252 -7.76 -30.43 -4.72
C THR A 252 -9.24 -30.23 -4.99
N LEU A 253 -9.91 -31.26 -5.51
CA LEU A 253 -11.37 -31.29 -5.66
C LEU A 253 -12.01 -31.97 -4.44
N PRO A 254 -13.31 -31.72 -4.17
CA PRO A 254 -13.95 -32.18 -2.94
C PRO A 254 -13.97 -33.73 -2.87
N GLY A 255 -13.48 -34.29 -1.76
CA GLY A 255 -13.59 -35.73 -1.46
C GLY A 255 -12.54 -36.66 -2.07
N GLY A 256 -11.55 -36.16 -2.80
CA GLY A 256 -10.52 -36.98 -3.46
C GLY A 256 -9.10 -36.67 -2.97
N ARG A 257 -8.26 -37.71 -2.84
CA ARG A 257 -6.82 -37.57 -2.60
C ARG A 257 -6.20 -36.62 -3.66
N PRO A 258 -5.20 -35.80 -3.29
CA PRO A 258 -4.63 -34.80 -4.19
C PRO A 258 -4.12 -35.44 -5.48
N TYR A 259 -4.59 -34.96 -6.63
CA TYR A 259 -4.05 -35.33 -7.93
C TYR A 259 -2.81 -34.48 -8.21
N LEU A 260 -1.66 -35.13 -8.26
CA LEU A 260 -0.42 -34.53 -8.74
C LEU A 260 -0.51 -34.41 -10.26
N LEU A 261 -0.53 -33.18 -10.78
CA LEU A 261 -0.28 -32.94 -12.19
C LEU A 261 1.21 -33.24 -12.44
N ARG A 262 1.48 -34.20 -13.32
CA ARG A 262 2.84 -34.52 -13.79
C ARG A 262 3.40 -33.42 -14.66
#